data_AF-A0A1Z4GJ23-F1
#
_entry.id   AF-A0A1Z4GJ23-F1
#
_cell.length_a   1.000
_cell.length_b   1.000
_cell.length_c   1.000
_cell.angle_alpha   90.00
_cell.angle_beta   90.00
_cell.angle_gamma   90.00
#
_symmetry.space_group_name_H-M   'P 1'
#
loop_
_entity.id
_entity.type
_entity.pdbx_description
1 polymer ?
#
loop_
_entity_poly.entity_id
_entity_poly.type
_entity_poly.pdbx_seq_one_letter_code
_entity_poly.pdbx_strand_id
1 'polypeptide(L)'
;MTQVSFSGPITLSQQQLPHQSQGISGFVVYLSGNQMPTNQSDESRGNSQPVRTKIWIFSGKILSTGSPRWPLDKAQKHPRLIGWTMSDANGKFQVGLPSGEYTVLAEYGTDLYLNKFLGDGSFASVQVINNQVTEVQLFNDENAAF
;
A
#
# COMPACT_ATOMS: atom_id res chain seq x y z
N MET A 1 -25.42 13.62 -9.34
CA MET A 1 -23.97 13.32 -9.22
C MET A 1 -23.40 14.33 -8.26
N THR A 2 -23.21 13.95 -6.99
CA THR A 2 -22.73 14.88 -5.97
C THR A 2 -21.21 14.77 -5.95
N GLN A 3 -20.52 15.80 -6.45
CA GLN A 3 -19.07 15.89 -6.31
C GLN A 3 -18.72 15.92 -4.83
N VAL A 4 -18.07 14.85 -4.35
CA VAL A 4 -17.50 14.84 -3.01
C VAL A 4 -16.20 15.63 -3.09
N SER A 5 -16.27 16.90 -2.68
CA SER A 5 -15.08 17.72 -2.50
C SER A 5 -14.34 17.22 -1.26
N PHE A 6 -13.19 16.58 -1.46
CA PHE A 6 -12.24 16.41 -0.38
C PHE A 6 -11.66 17.79 -0.07
N SER A 7 -12.18 18.42 0.98
CA SER A 7 -11.46 19.51 1.65
C SER A 7 -10.04 19.01 1.91
N GLY A 8 -9.04 19.82 1.58
CA GLY A 8 -7.61 19.47 1.65
C GLY A 8 -7.16 18.93 3.02
N PRO A 9 -5.89 18.52 3.14
CA PRO A 9 -5.44 17.63 4.20
C PRO A 9 -5.69 18.18 5.60
N ILE A 10 -6.51 17.46 6.36
CA ILE A 10 -6.72 17.62 7.80
C ILE A 10 -5.55 16.91 8.46
N THR A 11 -4.49 17.65 8.81
CA THR A 11 -3.31 17.23 9.59
C THR A 11 -3.01 15.72 9.62
N LEU A 12 -1.94 15.31 8.93
CA LEU A 12 -1.38 13.94 8.73
C LEU A 12 -1.59 12.90 9.87
N SER A 13 -1.63 13.34 11.12
CA SER A 13 -1.84 12.50 12.30
C SER A 13 -3.25 11.90 12.43
N GLN A 14 -4.27 12.44 11.74
CA GLN A 14 -5.69 12.07 11.94
C GLN A 14 -6.44 11.69 10.66
N GLN A 15 -5.80 11.74 9.48
CA GLN A 15 -6.52 11.61 8.22
C GLN A 15 -6.70 10.15 7.75
N GLN A 16 -7.62 9.45 8.40
CA GLN A 16 -8.20 8.23 7.84
C GLN A 16 -9.16 8.62 6.71
N LEU A 17 -8.90 8.11 5.50
CA LEU A 17 -9.73 8.44 4.33
C LEU A 17 -11.11 7.74 4.39
N PRO A 18 -12.19 8.39 3.94
CA PRO A 18 -13.54 7.86 4.02
C PRO A 18 -13.77 6.73 3.01
N HIS A 19 -14.83 5.95 3.22
CA HIS A 19 -15.31 4.99 2.23
C HIS A 19 -16.04 5.71 1.09
N GLN A 20 -15.78 5.29 -0.15
CA GLN A 20 -16.47 5.74 -1.36
C GLN A 20 -16.88 4.49 -2.16
N SER A 21 -17.81 4.64 -3.11
CA SER A 21 -18.22 3.54 -4.01
C SER A 21 -17.10 3.07 -4.96
N GLN A 22 -16.07 3.89 -5.13
CA GLN A 22 -14.88 3.64 -5.93
C GLN A 22 -13.62 3.89 -5.11
N GLY A 23 -12.50 3.27 -5.51
CA GLY A 23 -11.23 3.46 -4.83
C GLY A 23 -10.36 2.21 -4.87
N ILE A 24 -9.72 1.89 -3.75
CA ILE A 24 -8.79 0.78 -3.65
C ILE A 24 -9.24 -0.14 -2.52
N SER A 25 -9.21 -1.44 -2.77
CA SER A 25 -9.25 -2.47 -1.73
C SER A 25 -8.05 -3.38 -1.88
N GLY A 26 -7.65 -4.05 -0.81
CA GLY A 26 -6.49 -4.91 -0.90
C GLY A 26 -6.14 -5.64 0.37
N PHE A 27 -5.02 -6.33 0.27
CA PHE A 27 -4.46 -7.13 1.34
C PHE A 27 -2.98 -6.79 1.55
N VAL A 28 -2.56 -6.78 2.82
CA VAL A 28 -1.16 -6.63 3.22
C VAL A 28 -0.69 -7.88 3.92
N VAL A 29 0.42 -8.41 3.42
CA VAL A 29 0.97 -9.69 3.85
C VAL A 29 2.47 -9.57 3.98
N TYR A 30 2.99 -10.10 5.08
CA TYR A 30 4.42 -10.32 5.28
C TYR A 30 4.77 -11.76 4.90
N LEU A 31 5.73 -11.92 4.01
CA LEU A 31 6.26 -13.19 3.54
C LEU A 31 7.64 -13.41 4.15
N SER A 32 7.89 -14.63 4.60
CA SER A 32 9.21 -15.03 5.12
C SER A 32 9.53 -16.48 4.78
N GLY A 33 10.81 -16.85 4.80
CA GLY A 33 11.27 -18.21 4.52
C GLY A 33 11.17 -18.60 3.05
N ASN A 34 11.20 -19.91 2.77
CA ASN A 34 11.29 -20.45 1.41
C ASN A 34 9.92 -20.50 0.71
N GLN A 35 9.70 -19.59 -0.23
CA GLN A 35 8.48 -19.50 -1.04
C GLN A 35 8.58 -20.28 -2.36
N MET A 36 9.66 -21.01 -2.62
CA MET A 36 9.78 -21.88 -3.80
C MET A 36 8.72 -22.99 -3.77
N PRO A 37 8.16 -23.37 -4.94
CA PRO A 37 7.33 -24.57 -5.03
C PRO A 37 8.12 -25.81 -4.60
N THR A 38 7.66 -26.50 -3.55
CA THR A 38 8.27 -27.76 -3.12
C THR A 38 7.22 -28.84 -2.90
N ASN A 39 7.65 -30.09 -3.13
CA ASN A 39 6.90 -31.30 -2.79
C ASN A 39 7.14 -31.73 -1.32
N GLN A 40 7.85 -30.93 -0.53
CA GLN A 40 8.16 -31.23 0.86
C GLN A 40 7.05 -30.74 1.80
N SER A 41 7.05 -31.30 3.02
CA SER A 41 6.09 -31.00 4.09
C SER A 41 6.08 -29.52 4.48
N ASP A 42 4.95 -29.07 5.03
CA ASP A 42 4.67 -27.66 5.35
C ASP A 42 5.71 -27.00 6.26
N GLU A 43 6.44 -27.75 7.08
CA GLU A 43 7.50 -27.23 7.97
C GLU A 43 8.69 -26.58 7.23
N SER A 44 8.89 -26.92 5.94
CA SER A 44 9.93 -26.31 5.10
C SER A 44 9.40 -25.20 4.19
N ARG A 45 8.10 -24.90 4.24
CA ARG A 45 7.46 -23.85 3.45
C ARG A 45 7.55 -22.51 4.17
N GLY A 46 7.70 -21.46 3.38
CA GLY A 46 7.72 -20.10 3.89
C GLY A 46 6.38 -19.71 4.50
N ASN A 47 6.42 -18.76 5.43
CA ASN A 47 5.25 -18.26 6.15
C ASN A 47 4.65 -17.05 5.44
N SER A 48 3.33 -16.97 5.48
CA SER A 48 2.54 -15.82 5.01
C SER A 48 1.68 -15.33 6.16
N GLN A 49 1.88 -14.08 6.58
CA GLN A 49 1.19 -13.50 7.73
C GLN A 49 0.47 -12.21 7.31
N PRO A 50 -0.86 -12.12 7.46
CA PRO A 50 -1.56 -10.87 7.29
C PRO A 50 -1.09 -9.82 8.29
N VAL A 51 -0.96 -8.57 7.84
CA VAL A 51 -0.40 -7.49 8.65
C VAL A 51 -1.43 -6.41 8.91
N ARG A 52 -1.66 -6.09 10.19
CA ARG A 52 -2.42 -4.92 10.63
C ARG A 52 -1.50 -3.70 10.71
N THR A 53 -1.57 -2.78 9.75
CA THR A 53 -0.69 -1.61 9.66
C THR A 53 -1.35 -0.44 8.91
N LYS A 54 -0.70 0.72 8.95
CA LYS A 54 -1.10 1.87 8.14
C LYS A 54 -0.69 1.68 6.69
N ILE A 55 -1.62 2.03 5.82
CA ILE A 55 -1.50 2.01 4.37
C ILE A 55 -1.48 3.46 3.90
N TRP A 56 -0.31 3.92 3.48
CA TRP A 56 -0.06 5.30 3.10
C TRP A 56 -0.37 5.50 1.63
N ILE A 57 -1.08 6.57 1.32
CA ILE A 57 -1.64 6.79 0.00
C ILE A 57 -1.14 8.14 -0.52
N PHE A 58 -0.55 8.09 -1.70
CA PHE A 58 -0.01 9.25 -2.41
C PHE A 58 -0.74 9.41 -3.74
N SER A 59 -0.98 10.65 -4.15
CA SER A 59 -1.49 10.94 -5.49
C SER A 59 -0.39 10.81 -6.55
N GLY A 60 -0.75 10.24 -7.70
CA GLY A 60 0.13 9.97 -8.82
C GLY A 60 1.28 9.01 -8.50
N LYS A 61 2.23 8.92 -9.44
CA LYS A 61 3.48 8.19 -9.25
C LYS A 61 4.43 8.88 -8.27
N ILE A 62 5.13 8.07 -7.49
CA ILE A 62 6.22 8.50 -6.61
C ILE A 62 7.53 7.87 -7.08
N LEU A 63 8.54 8.70 -7.33
CA LEU A 63 9.90 8.23 -7.62
C LEU A 63 10.49 7.53 -6.39
N SER A 64 11.03 6.32 -6.58
CA SER A 64 11.81 5.66 -5.54
C SER A 64 13.25 6.16 -5.56
N THR A 65 13.93 6.09 -4.41
CA THR A 65 15.38 6.28 -4.33
C THR A 65 16.16 4.99 -4.65
N GLY A 66 15.59 4.09 -5.45
CA GLY A 66 16.15 2.77 -5.75
C GLY A 66 16.06 1.76 -4.58
N SER A 67 15.16 2.01 -3.64
CA SER A 67 14.96 1.20 -2.43
C SER A 67 13.48 0.82 -2.29
N PRO A 68 13.15 -0.40 -1.85
CA PRO A 68 11.78 -0.79 -1.50
C PRO A 68 11.32 -0.10 -0.20
N ARG A 69 12.27 0.32 0.64
CA ARG A 69 12.02 1.09 1.87
C ARG A 69 12.10 2.59 1.62
N TRP A 70 11.13 3.32 2.15
CA TRP A 70 11.08 4.79 2.13
C TRP A 70 10.86 5.34 3.55
N PRO A 71 11.81 6.08 4.14
CA PRO A 71 11.69 6.57 5.52
C PRO A 71 10.43 7.41 5.79
N LEU A 72 9.77 7.15 6.92
CA LEU A 72 8.52 7.82 7.31
C LEU A 72 8.67 9.33 7.42
N ASP A 73 9.79 9.83 7.94
CA ASP A 73 10.06 11.26 8.13
C ASP A 73 10.14 12.03 6.81
N LYS A 74 10.55 11.36 5.73
CA LYS A 74 10.54 11.87 4.36
C LYS A 74 9.16 11.72 3.72
N ALA A 75 8.55 10.54 3.85
CA ALA A 75 7.25 10.25 3.28
C ALA A 75 6.15 11.19 3.82
N GLN A 76 6.16 11.48 5.12
CA GLN A 76 5.25 12.41 5.79
C GLN A 76 5.29 13.83 5.22
N LYS A 77 6.44 14.27 4.73
CA LYS A 77 6.65 15.61 4.19
C LYS A 77 6.42 15.67 2.68
N HIS A 78 6.09 14.54 2.05
CA HIS A 78 5.95 14.48 0.60
C HIS A 78 4.69 15.22 0.15
N PRO A 79 4.78 16.13 -0.85
CA PRO A 79 3.65 17.00 -1.23
C PRO A 79 2.45 16.25 -1.83
N ARG A 80 2.66 15.01 -2.27
CA ARG A 80 1.61 14.15 -2.84
C ARG A 80 0.97 13.21 -1.82
N LEU A 81 1.39 13.23 -0.56
CA LEU A 81 0.74 12.45 0.48
C LEU A 81 -0.67 12.98 0.72
N ILE A 82 -1.68 12.11 0.58
CA ILE A 82 -3.09 12.50 0.76
C ILE A 82 -3.73 11.91 2.03
N GLY A 83 -3.09 10.92 2.65
CA GLY A 83 -3.56 10.33 3.91
C GLY A 83 -3.17 8.86 4.04
N TRP A 84 -3.85 8.16 4.94
CA TRP A 84 -3.66 6.74 5.17
C TRP A 84 -4.99 6.04 5.49
N THR A 85 -4.99 4.71 5.41
CA THR A 85 -6.04 3.84 5.99
C THR A 85 -5.38 2.75 6.81
N MET A 86 -6.12 2.07 7.68
CA MET A 86 -5.62 0.99 8.51
C MET A 86 -6.07 -0.35 7.93
N SER A 87 -5.18 -1.32 7.77
CA SER A 87 -5.59 -2.70 7.50
C SER A 87 -6.11 -3.38 8.77
N ASP A 88 -6.97 -4.39 8.61
CA ASP A 88 -7.55 -5.16 9.71
C ASP A 88 -6.63 -6.32 10.17
N ALA A 89 -7.11 -7.13 11.12
CA ALA A 89 -6.38 -8.30 11.62
C ALA A 89 -6.15 -9.39 10.56
N ASN A 90 -6.91 -9.37 9.46
CA ASN A 90 -6.74 -10.26 8.31
C ASN A 90 -5.94 -9.58 7.19
N GLY A 91 -5.29 -8.45 7.47
CA GLY A 91 -4.51 -7.67 6.50
C GLY A 91 -5.36 -6.96 5.45
N LYS A 92 -6.69 -6.99 5.54
CA LYS A 92 -7.60 -6.36 4.58
C LYS A 92 -7.68 -4.87 4.81
N PHE A 93 -7.71 -4.10 3.74
CA PHE A 93 -8.01 -2.67 3.81
C PHE A 93 -8.89 -2.24 2.65
N GLN A 94 -9.60 -1.13 2.86
CA GLN A 94 -10.37 -0.46 1.84
C GLN A 94 -10.25 1.05 2.05
N VAL A 95 -10.21 1.78 0.94
CA VAL A 95 -10.18 3.24 0.93
C VAL A 95 -10.94 3.77 -0.27
N GLY A 96 -11.79 4.76 -0.01
CA GLY A 96 -12.50 5.48 -1.05
C GLY A 96 -11.62 6.55 -1.69
N LEU A 97 -11.50 6.55 -3.01
CA LEU A 97 -10.67 7.49 -3.76
C LEU A 97 -11.35 7.91 -5.07
N PRO A 98 -11.25 9.19 -5.47
CA PRO A 98 -11.70 9.61 -6.79
C PRO A 98 -10.89 8.94 -7.91
N SER A 99 -11.34 9.04 -9.16
CA SER A 99 -10.57 8.52 -10.28
C SER A 99 -9.24 9.24 -10.40
N GLY A 100 -8.16 8.49 -10.53
CA GLY A 100 -6.82 9.03 -10.53
C GLY A 100 -5.78 7.92 -10.41
N GLU A 101 -4.53 8.30 -10.58
CA GLU A 101 -3.40 7.43 -10.33
C GLU A 101 -2.94 7.63 -8.88
N TYR A 102 -2.57 6.55 -8.19
CA TYR A 102 -2.13 6.58 -6.80
C TYR A 102 -0.94 5.65 -6.59
N THR A 103 -0.05 5.98 -5.66
CA THR A 103 0.95 5.04 -5.12
C THR A 103 0.57 4.70 -3.69
N VAL A 104 0.60 3.41 -3.35
CA VAL A 104 0.20 2.90 -2.04
C VAL A 104 1.32 2.09 -1.43
N LEU A 105 1.72 2.41 -0.20
CA LEU A 105 2.78 1.70 0.53
C LEU A 105 2.29 1.30 1.92
N ALA A 106 2.80 0.18 2.45
CA ALA A 106 2.49 -0.27 3.81
C ALA A 106 3.58 0.16 4.80
N GLU A 107 3.20 0.56 6.01
CA GLU A 107 4.13 0.97 7.07
C GLU A 107 4.72 -0.24 7.80
N TYR A 108 6.04 -0.24 7.98
CA TYR A 108 6.80 -1.24 8.73
C TYR A 108 7.90 -0.56 9.57
N GLY A 109 7.63 -0.38 10.86
CA GLY A 109 8.56 0.29 11.78
C GLY A 109 8.73 1.77 11.42
N THR A 110 9.93 2.17 11.03
CA THR A 110 10.27 3.56 10.68
C THR A 110 10.20 3.86 9.18
N ASP A 111 9.79 2.90 8.36
CA ASP A 111 9.73 3.03 6.90
C ASP A 111 8.34 2.67 6.35
N LEU A 112 8.06 3.19 5.16
CA LEU A 112 7.11 2.62 4.22
C LEU A 112 7.80 1.58 3.35
N TYR A 113 7.05 0.58 2.91
CA TYR A 113 7.55 -0.50 2.08
C TYR A 113 6.67 -0.75 0.86
N LEU A 114 7.32 -0.88 -0.29
CA LEU A 114 6.75 -1.46 -1.51
C LEU A 114 7.87 -1.97 -2.41
N ASN A 115 7.96 -3.29 -2.58
CA ASN A 115 8.92 -3.92 -3.49
C ASN A 115 8.31 -4.17 -4.88
N LYS A 116 7.70 -3.12 -5.46
CA LYS A 116 7.21 -3.13 -6.84
C LYS A 116 7.54 -1.78 -7.47
N PHE A 117 8.25 -1.82 -8.58
CA PHE A 117 8.71 -0.64 -9.31
C PHE A 117 8.21 -0.67 -10.74
N LEU A 118 8.03 0.52 -11.30
CA LEU A 118 7.84 0.73 -12.73
C LEU A 118 9.21 0.91 -13.40
N GLY A 119 9.27 0.71 -14.72
CA GLY A 119 10.52 0.81 -15.49
C GLY A 119 11.15 2.21 -15.52
N ASP A 120 10.43 3.23 -15.03
CA ASP A 120 10.91 4.61 -14.88
C ASP A 120 11.54 4.88 -13.49
N GLY A 121 11.68 3.85 -12.64
CA GLY A 121 12.22 3.97 -11.28
C GLY A 121 11.22 4.47 -10.24
N SER A 122 9.96 4.70 -10.61
CA SER A 122 8.91 4.96 -9.64
C SER A 122 8.43 3.70 -8.95
N PHE A 123 7.87 3.85 -7.74
CA PHE A 123 7.07 2.79 -7.14
C PHE A 123 5.85 2.48 -8.01
N ALA A 124 5.40 1.23 -8.00
CA ALA A 124 4.18 0.83 -8.69
C ALA A 124 3.00 1.72 -8.26
N SER A 125 2.33 2.29 -9.26
CA SER A 125 1.08 3.01 -9.10
C SER A 125 -0.11 2.13 -9.44
N VAL A 126 -1.28 2.54 -8.98
CA VAL A 126 -2.57 1.92 -9.26
C VAL A 126 -3.51 2.97 -9.83
N GLN A 127 -4.25 2.59 -10.87
CA GLN A 127 -5.28 3.41 -11.45
C GLN A 127 -6.62 3.13 -10.76
N VAL A 128 -7.23 4.17 -10.21
CA VAL A 128 -8.64 4.17 -9.82
C VAL A 128 -9.43 4.74 -10.99
N ILE A 129 -10.44 4.00 -11.44
CA ILE A 129 -11.37 4.46 -12.47
C ILE A 129 -12.76 4.69 -11.86
N ASN A 130 -13.57 5.47 -12.55
CA ASN A 130 -14.90 5.85 -12.06
C ASN A 130 -15.76 4.63 -11.77
N ASN A 131 -16.44 4.65 -10.62
CA ASN A 131 -17.35 3.60 -10.16
C ASN A 131 -16.74 2.19 -10.05
N GLN A 132 -15.42 2.08 -9.88
CA GLN A 132 -14.75 0.80 -9.66
C GLN A 132 -13.90 0.81 -8.39
N VAL A 133 -13.85 -0.33 -7.71
CA VAL A 133 -12.86 -0.63 -6.69
C VAL A 133 -11.73 -1.44 -7.34
N THR A 134 -10.51 -0.91 -7.32
CA THR A 134 -9.32 -1.60 -7.81
C THR A 134 -8.71 -2.43 -6.68
N GLU A 135 -8.41 -3.70 -6.95
CA GLU A 135 -7.75 -4.59 -5.98
C GLU A 135 -6.23 -4.49 -6.06
N VAL A 136 -5.57 -4.43 -4.91
CA VAL A 136 -4.10 -4.44 -4.80
C VAL A 136 -3.60 -5.42 -3.75
N GLN A 137 -2.36 -5.87 -3.92
CA GLN A 137 -1.67 -6.73 -2.98
C GLN A 137 -0.35 -6.08 -2.59
N LEU A 138 -0.15 -5.88 -1.28
CA LEU A 138 1.07 -5.33 -0.71
C LEU A 138 1.79 -6.45 0.03
N PHE A 139 2.82 -7.00 -0.62
CA PHE A 139 3.71 -7.97 -0.01
C PHE A 139 4.92 -7.25 0.56
N ASN A 140 5.25 -7.55 1.81
CA ASN A 140 6.60 -7.36 2.33
C ASN A 140 7.32 -8.70 2.25
N ASP A 141 8.30 -8.79 1.36
CA ASP A 141 9.03 -10.00 1.01
C ASP A 141 10.52 -9.92 1.34
N GLU A 142 10.92 -8.95 2.18
CA GLU A 142 12.32 -8.70 2.51
C GLU A 142 13.02 -9.88 3.21
N ASN A 143 12.25 -10.78 3.82
CA ASN A 143 12.72 -12.01 4.47
C ASN A 143 12.25 -13.29 3.75
N ALA A 144 11.72 -13.17 2.53
CA ALA A 144 11.35 -14.29 1.70
C ALA A 144 12.47 -14.64 0.71
N ALA A 145 12.60 -15.93 0.43
CA ALA A 145 13.42 -16.46 -0.66
C ALA A 145 12.48 -17.11 -1.68
N PHE A 146 12.67 -16.79 -2.97
CA PHE A 146 11.86 -17.28 -4.09
C PHE A 146 12.70 -18.04 -5.11
#